data_AF-A0A133XRZ3-F1
#
_entry.id   AF-A0A133XRZ3-F1
#
_cell.length_a   1.000
_cell.length_b   1.000
_cell.length_c   1.000
_cell.angle_alpha   90.00
_cell.angle_beta   90.00
_cell.angle_gamma   90.00
#
_symmetry.space_group_name_H-M   'P 1'
#
loop_
_entity.id
_entity.type
_entity.pdbx_description
1 polymer ?
#
loop_
_entity_poly.entity_id
_entity_poly.type
_entity_poly.pdbx_seq_one_letter_code
_entity_poly.pdbx_strand_id
1 'polypeptide(L)'
;MWIKYLKKAKPSQQITEAKLVSENGLMAKLNLGTPATRAEIIETLKAREYIKNDGKTKLIPTDRGLFLYEYTKNLLIGSPEMTAKWETYLKGIGEGQAKAAPFVDRIKKGHSFDL
;
A
#
# COMPACT_ATOMS: atom_id res chain seq x y z
N MET A 1 -7.07 -3.79 -5.24
CA MET A 1 -8.28 -3.44 -6.00
C MET A 1 -8.70 -1.96 -5.81
N TRP A 2 -7.75 -1.00 -5.83
CA TRP A 2 -8.01 0.39 -5.41
C TRP A 2 -7.95 1.46 -6.51
N ILE A 3 -7.26 1.23 -7.62
CA ILE A 3 -7.14 2.25 -8.69
C ILE A 3 -8.39 2.35 -9.55
N LYS A 4 -9.26 1.33 -9.54
CA LYS A 4 -10.62 1.42 -10.12
C LYS A 4 -11.42 2.60 -9.52
N TYR A 5 -11.16 2.98 -8.26
CA TYR A 5 -11.82 4.11 -7.60
C TYR A 5 -11.30 5.48 -8.05
N LEU A 6 -10.14 5.56 -8.73
CA LEU A 6 -9.60 6.81 -9.26
C LEU A 6 -10.25 7.24 -10.59
N LYS A 7 -10.79 6.30 -11.38
CA LYS A 7 -11.41 6.58 -12.70
C LYS A 7 -12.90 6.94 -12.65
N LYS A 8 -13.60 6.66 -11.54
CA LYS A 8 -15.06 6.92 -11.39
C LYS A 8 -15.42 8.08 -10.45
N ALA A 9 -14.44 8.72 -9.81
CA ALA A 9 -14.71 9.78 -8.85
C ALA A 9 -15.05 11.10 -9.57
N LYS A 10 -16.18 11.72 -9.19
CA LYS A 10 -16.41 13.16 -9.42
C LYS A 10 -15.22 13.94 -8.81
N PRO A 11 -14.87 15.15 -9.31
CA PRO A 11 -13.63 15.88 -8.98
C PRO A 11 -13.32 16.19 -7.50
N SER A 12 -14.14 15.76 -6.53
CA SER A 12 -14.17 16.26 -5.16
C SER A 12 -13.46 15.41 -4.08
N GLN A 13 -12.71 14.36 -4.42
CA GLN A 13 -11.82 13.70 -3.44
C GLN A 13 -10.37 13.71 -3.89
N GLN A 14 -9.73 14.87 -3.71
CA GLN A 14 -8.28 15.02 -3.83
C GLN A 14 -7.60 14.16 -2.76
N ILE A 15 -6.77 13.20 -3.19
CA ILE A 15 -5.86 12.46 -2.30
C ILE A 15 -4.64 13.34 -2.09
N THR A 16 -4.45 13.78 -0.85
CA THR A 16 -3.24 14.48 -0.39
C THR A 16 -2.41 13.52 0.44
N GLU A 17 -1.13 13.84 0.66
CA GLU A 17 -0.27 13.06 1.56
C GLU A 17 -0.89 12.91 2.95
N ALA A 18 -1.39 14.00 3.53
CA ALA A 18 -2.06 13.98 4.83
C ALA A 18 -3.26 13.01 4.86
N LYS A 19 -4.08 12.97 3.81
CA LYS A 19 -5.21 12.02 3.73
C LYS A 19 -4.76 10.58 3.54
N LEU A 20 -3.57 10.37 2.99
CA LEU A 20 -3.03 9.04 2.70
C LEU A 20 -2.32 8.44 3.93
N VAL A 21 -1.44 9.20 4.59
CA VAL A 21 -0.50 8.67 5.61
C VAL A 21 -0.87 8.98 7.06
N SER A 22 -1.77 9.93 7.33
CA SER A 22 -2.14 10.29 8.72
C SER A 22 -2.66 9.09 9.51
N GLU A 23 -2.71 9.23 10.83
CA GLU A 23 -3.21 8.19 11.75
C GLU A 23 -4.61 7.69 11.38
N ASN A 24 -5.48 8.57 10.86
CA ASN A 24 -6.81 8.23 10.36
C ASN A 24 -6.90 8.21 8.82
N GLY A 25 -5.74 8.20 8.16
CA GLY A 25 -5.58 8.19 6.72
C GLY A 25 -5.91 6.84 6.10
N LEU A 26 -5.85 6.79 4.77
CA LEU A 26 -6.25 5.61 4.00
C LEU A 26 -5.32 4.40 4.26
N MET A 27 -4.00 4.61 4.35
CA MET A 27 -3.07 3.53 4.69
C MET A 27 -3.32 2.98 6.10
N ALA A 28 -3.70 3.83 7.04
CA ALA A 28 -4.08 3.42 8.39
C ALA A 28 -5.31 2.53 8.41
N LYS A 29 -6.37 2.97 7.73
CA LYS A 29 -7.66 2.26 7.65
C LYS A 29 -7.53 0.89 6.98
N LEU A 30 -6.54 0.74 6.09
CA LEU A 30 -6.25 -0.52 5.40
C LEU A 30 -5.18 -1.36 6.11
N ASN A 31 -4.69 -0.95 7.28
CA ASN A 31 -3.59 -1.62 7.99
C ASN A 31 -2.33 -1.80 7.13
N LEU A 32 -1.95 -0.77 6.37
CA LEU A 32 -0.76 -0.75 5.52
C LEU A 32 0.37 0.01 6.19
N GLY A 33 1.41 -0.72 6.61
CA GLY A 33 2.56 -0.14 7.29
C GLY A 33 2.26 0.49 8.65
N THR A 34 3.33 0.90 9.30
CA THR A 34 3.34 1.69 10.54
C THR A 34 3.44 3.19 10.22
N PRO A 35 3.14 4.11 11.18
CA PRO A 35 3.25 5.55 10.94
C PRO A 35 4.60 5.98 10.34
N ALA A 36 5.71 5.42 10.85
CA ALA A 36 7.06 5.72 10.36
C ALA A 36 7.28 5.28 8.90
N THR A 37 6.87 4.06 8.56
CA THR A 37 7.08 3.50 7.22
C THR A 37 6.18 4.13 6.15
N ARG A 38 5.00 4.63 6.51
CA ARG A 38 4.10 5.30 5.55
C ARG A 38 4.68 6.55 4.95
N ALA A 39 5.35 7.38 5.77
CA ALA A 39 6.02 8.57 5.29
C ALA A 39 7.15 8.21 4.30
N GLU A 40 7.97 7.23 4.67
CA GLU A 40 9.07 6.72 3.84
C GLU A 40 8.58 6.12 2.51
N ILE A 41 7.46 5.40 2.52
CA ILE A 41 6.84 4.86 1.31
C ILE A 41 6.48 5.98 0.33
N ILE A 42 5.86 7.07 0.80
CA ILE A 42 5.50 8.20 -0.07
C ILE A 42 6.74 8.85 -0.68
N GLU A 43 7.77 9.08 0.12
CA GLU A 43 9.02 9.65 -0.38
C GLU A 43 9.69 8.73 -1.40
N THR A 44 9.66 7.42 -1.18
CA THR A 44 10.16 6.43 -2.15
C THR A 44 9.36 6.45 -3.46
N LEU A 45 8.03 6.54 -3.39
CA LEU A 45 7.17 6.59 -4.57
C LEU A 45 7.39 7.87 -5.38
N LYS A 46 7.65 9.01 -4.73
CA LYS A 46 8.03 10.27 -5.38
C LYS A 46 9.43 10.19 -5.99
N ALA A 47 10.41 9.71 -5.23
CA ALA A 47 11.80 9.60 -5.68
C ALA A 47 11.95 8.66 -6.89
N ARG A 48 11.10 7.62 -6.99
CA ARG A 48 11.03 6.71 -8.14
C ARG A 48 10.09 7.19 -9.25
N GLU A 49 9.55 8.39 -9.12
CA GLU A 49 8.66 9.03 -10.08
C GLU A 49 7.41 8.22 -10.40
N TYR A 50 6.86 7.47 -9.44
CA TYR A 50 5.58 6.77 -9.61
C TYR A 50 4.38 7.64 -9.26
N ILE A 51 4.58 8.60 -8.35
CA ILE A 51 3.61 9.63 -8.00
C ILE A 51 4.29 10.99 -7.99
N LYS A 52 3.51 12.05 -8.13
CA LYS A 52 3.97 13.43 -7.98
C LYS A 52 2.86 14.30 -7.42
N ASN A 53 3.22 15.48 -6.95
CA ASN A 53 2.25 16.53 -6.66
C ASN A 53 1.74 17.15 -7.98
N ASP A 54 0.49 17.59 -8.00
CA ASP A 54 -0.11 18.28 -9.16
C ASP A 54 0.31 19.76 -9.30
N GLY A 55 1.40 20.16 -8.64
CA GLY A 55 1.78 21.56 -8.43
C GLY A 55 1.12 22.20 -7.19
N LYS A 56 0.27 21.46 -6.46
CA LYS A 56 -0.28 21.84 -5.16
C LYS A 56 -0.13 20.68 -4.16
N THR A 57 -1.13 20.45 -3.31
CA THR A 57 -1.10 19.44 -2.24
C THR A 57 -1.59 18.07 -2.67
N LYS A 58 -2.14 17.93 -3.89
CA LYS A 58 -2.73 16.67 -4.37
C LYS A 58 -1.66 15.78 -4.97
N LEU A 59 -1.68 14.50 -4.60
CA LEU A 59 -0.90 13.45 -5.22
C LEU A 59 -1.63 12.91 -6.46
N ILE A 60 -0.89 12.79 -7.55
CA ILE A 60 -1.34 12.18 -8.80
C ILE A 60 -0.32 11.13 -9.27
N PRO A 61 -0.78 10.02 -9.89
CA PRO A 61 0.15 9.06 -10.48
C PRO A 61 0.81 9.65 -11.72
N THR A 62 2.03 9.22 -12.01
CA THR A 62 2.71 9.48 -13.29
C THR A 62 2.38 8.38 -14.29
N ASP A 63 2.74 8.56 -15.56
CA ASP A 63 2.59 7.49 -16.56
C ASP A 63 3.39 6.25 -16.19
N ARG A 64 4.59 6.43 -15.61
CA ARG A 64 5.43 5.34 -15.09
C ARG A 64 4.73 4.60 -13.95
N GLY A 65 4.12 5.33 -13.01
CA GLY A 65 3.37 4.74 -11.91
C GLY A 65 2.12 4.00 -12.38
N LEU A 66 1.39 4.56 -13.36
CA LEU A 66 0.25 3.89 -13.99
C LEU A 66 0.68 2.63 -14.73
N PHE A 67 1.79 2.66 -15.46
CA PHE A 67 2.33 1.49 -16.13
C PHE A 67 2.64 0.40 -15.10
N LEU A 68 3.44 0.68 -14.08
CA LEU A 68 3.73 -0.29 -13.00
C LEU A 68 2.45 -0.86 -12.36
N TYR A 69 1.47 0.00 -12.11
CA TYR A 69 0.20 -0.45 -11.57
C TYR A 69 -0.49 -1.45 -12.51
N GLU A 70 -0.55 -1.18 -13.81
CA GLU A 70 -1.23 -2.06 -14.77
C GLU A 70 -0.62 -3.47 -14.80
N TYR A 71 0.70 -3.62 -14.62
CA TYR A 71 1.35 -4.93 -14.52
C TYR A 71 1.11 -5.65 -13.19
N THR A 72 0.92 -4.90 -12.11
CA THR A 72 0.90 -5.46 -10.74
C THR A 72 -0.51 -5.59 -10.16
N LYS A 73 -1.51 -4.89 -10.71
CA LYS A 73 -2.85 -4.76 -10.13
C LYS A 73 -3.62 -6.06 -9.92
N ASN A 74 -3.29 -7.08 -10.70
CA ASN A 74 -3.91 -8.41 -10.65
C ASN A 74 -2.99 -9.44 -9.97
N LEU A 75 -1.80 -9.04 -9.54
CA LEU A 75 -0.87 -9.88 -8.81
C LEU A 75 -1.12 -9.76 -7.31
N LEU A 76 -0.92 -10.84 -6.57
CA LEU A 76 -1.07 -10.86 -5.11
C LEU A 76 -0.19 -9.81 -4.41
N ILE A 77 1.02 -9.57 -4.94
CA ILE A 77 1.95 -8.55 -4.43
C ILE A 77 1.42 -7.11 -4.55
N GLY A 78 0.42 -6.89 -5.41
CA GLY A 78 -0.24 -5.59 -5.59
C GLY A 78 -1.52 -5.44 -4.77
N SER A 79 -1.91 -6.43 -3.96
CA SER A 79 -3.13 -6.40 -3.14
C SER A 79 -2.87 -5.74 -1.79
N PRO A 80 -3.53 -4.60 -1.49
CA PRO A 80 -3.51 -4.00 -0.15
C PRO A 80 -4.01 -4.96 0.94
N GLU A 81 -5.00 -5.78 0.60
CA GLU A 81 -5.63 -6.71 1.53
C GLU A 81 -4.64 -7.83 1.95
N MET A 82 -3.82 -8.30 1.01
CA MET A 82 -2.75 -9.26 1.30
C MET A 82 -1.66 -8.64 2.17
N THR A 83 -1.23 -7.42 1.86
CA THR A 83 -0.24 -6.68 2.67
C THR A 83 -0.75 -6.47 4.10
N ALA A 84 -2.03 -6.12 4.28
CA ALA A 84 -2.64 -5.96 5.59
C ALA A 84 -2.59 -7.23 6.44
N LYS A 85 -2.84 -8.40 5.83
CA LYS A 85 -2.71 -9.70 6.50
C LYS A 85 -1.27 -9.97 6.93
N TRP A 86 -0.29 -9.62 6.10
CA TRP A 86 1.13 -9.76 6.44
C TRP A 86 1.52 -8.87 7.62
N GLU A 87 1.08 -7.62 7.63
CA GLU A 87 1.30 -6.70 8.75
C GLU A 87 0.73 -7.25 10.07
N THR A 88 -0.48 -7.81 10.05
CA THR A 88 -1.06 -8.48 11.22
C THR A 88 -0.22 -9.66 11.68
N TYR A 89 0.26 -10.51 10.76
CA TYR A 89 1.08 -11.66 11.11
C TYR A 89 2.45 -11.23 11.68
N LEU A 90 3.09 -10.24 11.06
CA LEU A 90 4.36 -9.66 11.50
C LEU A 90 4.24 -9.04 12.89
N LYS A 91 3.13 -8.35 13.17
CA LYS A 91 2.82 -7.85 14.52
C LYS A 91 2.72 -8.99 15.54
N GLY A 92 2.01 -10.07 15.20
CA GLY A 92 1.93 -11.25 16.07
C GLY A 92 3.28 -11.91 16.34
N ILE A 93 4.21 -11.90 15.37
CA ILE A 93 5.60 -12.33 15.60
C ILE A 93 6.29 -11.42 16.61
N GLY A 94 6.19 -10.10 16.44
CA GLY A 94 6.78 -9.12 17.35
C GLY A 94 6.26 -9.21 18.79
N GLU A 95 4.99 -9.62 18.95
CA GLU A 95 4.35 -9.86 20.26
C GLU A 95 4.60 -11.27 20.83
N GLY A 96 5.33 -12.14 20.11
CA GLY A 96 5.60 -13.52 20.52
C GLY A 96 4.40 -14.48 20.36
N GLN A 97 3.32 -14.04 19.71
CA GLN A 97 2.08 -14.81 19.50
C GLN A 97 2.10 -15.64 18.21
N ALA A 98 3.06 -15.39 17.30
CA ALA A 98 3.23 -16.13 16.04
C ALA A 98 4.71 -16.45 15.77
N LYS A 99 4.97 -17.44 14.91
CA LYS A 99 6.32 -17.88 14.55
C LYS A 99 6.76 -17.29 13.20
N ALA A 100 8.01 -16.87 13.09
CA ALA A 100 8.55 -16.30 11.85
C ALA A 100 8.74 -17.34 10.72
N ALA A 101 9.14 -18.56 11.04
CA ALA A 101 9.45 -19.58 10.02
C ALA A 101 8.26 -19.89 9.08
N PRO A 102 7.03 -20.13 9.57
CA PRO A 102 5.86 -20.32 8.70
C PRO A 102 5.57 -19.13 7.78
N PHE A 103 5.83 -17.90 8.22
CA PHE A 103 5.64 -16.70 7.40
C PHE A 103 6.63 -16.67 6.23
N VAL A 104 7.91 -16.88 6.51
CA VAL A 104 8.98 -16.90 5.50
C VAL A 104 8.76 -18.01 4.48
N ASP A 105 8.37 -19.20 4.93
CA ASP A 105 8.11 -20.34 4.03
C ASP A 105 6.92 -20.07 3.09
N ARG A 106 5.88 -19.38 3.56
CA ARG A 106 4.72 -19.01 2.74
C ARG A 106 5.09 -17.99 1.66
N ILE A 107 5.88 -16.98 2.01
CA ILE A 107 6.38 -15.99 1.03
C ILE A 107 7.21 -16.69 -0.05
N LYS A 108 8.13 -17.58 0.34
CA LYS A 108 9.00 -18.31 -0.61
C LYS A 108 8.21 -19.17 -1.59
N LYS A 109 7.09 -19.75 -1.16
CA LYS A 109 6.26 -20.63 -2.01
C LYS A 109 5.24 -19.86 -2.85
N GLY A 110 5.11 -18.54 -2.70
CA GLY A 110 4.21 -17.71 -3.52
C GLY A 110 2.71 -17.99 -3.32
N HIS A 111 2.32 -18.67 -2.24
CA HIS A 111 0.91 -19.00 -1.98
C HIS A 111 0.14 -17.81 -1.39
N SER A 112 -1.11 -17.65 -1.82
CA SER A 112 -2.12 -16.78 -1.19
C SER A 112 -2.32 -17.17 0.28
N PHE A 113 -2.46 -16.18 1.16
CA PHE A 113 -3.00 -16.38 2.50
C PHE A 113 -4.52 -16.52 2.36
N ASP A 114 -4.97 -17.70 1.98
CA ASP A 114 -6.33 -18.13 2.26
C ASP A 114 -6.33 -18.52 3.74
N LEU A 115 -6.92 -17.63 4.55
CA LEU A 115 -7.22 -17.83 5.97
C LEU A 115 -8.60 -18.45 6.07
#